data_AF-A0A378MDI8-F1
#
_entry.id   AF-A0A378MDI8-F1
#
_cell.length_a   1.000
_cell.length_b   1.000
_cell.length_c   1.000
_cell.angle_alpha   90.00
_cell.angle_beta   90.00
_cell.angle_gamma   90.00
#
_symmetry.space_group_name_H-M   'P 1'
#
loop_
_entity.id
_entity.type
_entity.pdbx_description
1 polymer ?
#
loop_
_entity_poly.entity_id
_entity_poly.type
_entity_poly.pdbx_seq_one_letter_code
_entity_poly.pdbx_strand_id
1 'polypeptide(L)'
;MDKKEDFTPIAIMVTGKSSHIRIEKTYIHDLGTKHKNGNAHGIAVYGNKPIKDITLVKNKLAHLKLGYSEAMVLNGDVSTFKITDNTLTKNDNIGIDIIGGEGVSASKKTDKARNGSILRNNVSYQSSKHNPAYKGEQAAGGIYIDGGENVLIKGNTSNNNDIGIEVASEHKIK
;
A
#
# COMPACT_ATOMS: atom_id res chain seq x y z
N MET A 1 17.83 10.30 -22.61
CA MET A 1 16.57 9.64 -23.02
C MET A 1 15.51 10.03 -22.00
N ASP A 2 14.56 10.81 -22.46
CA ASP A 2 13.47 11.55 -21.80
C ASP A 2 13.10 11.17 -20.37
N LYS A 3 13.57 12.00 -19.42
CA LYS A 3 13.02 12.13 -18.07
C LYS A 3 11.71 12.91 -18.13
N LYS A 4 10.67 12.38 -18.77
CA LYS A 4 9.32 12.75 -18.32
C LYS A 4 9.11 11.99 -17.02
N GLU A 5 9.09 12.71 -15.90
CA GLU A 5 8.59 12.17 -14.65
C GLU A 5 7.25 11.48 -14.96
N ASP A 6 7.17 10.17 -14.73
CA ASP A 6 5.92 9.47 -14.91
C ASP A 6 4.97 10.01 -13.85
N PHE A 7 3.89 10.69 -14.28
CA PHE A 7 2.84 11.10 -13.36
C PHE A 7 2.37 9.86 -12.62
N THR A 8 2.44 9.88 -11.29
CA THR A 8 1.97 8.77 -10.46
C THR A 8 0.47 8.94 -10.24
N PRO A 9 -0.41 8.16 -10.89
CA PRO A 9 -1.85 8.29 -10.70
C PRO A 9 -2.22 7.74 -9.32
N ILE A 10 -2.95 8.51 -8.54
CA ILE A 10 -3.38 8.13 -7.19
C ILE A 10 -4.86 8.48 -7.06
N ALA A 11 -5.71 7.48 -6.80
CA ALA A 11 -7.15 7.75 -6.67
C ALA A 11 -7.47 8.54 -5.39
N ILE A 12 -6.89 8.15 -4.25
CA ILE A 12 -7.02 8.90 -2.99
C ILE A 12 -5.65 9.04 -2.35
N MET A 13 -5.20 10.28 -2.17
CA MET A 13 -3.98 10.62 -1.42
C MET A 13 -4.35 11.32 -0.12
N VAL A 14 -3.79 10.83 0.99
CA VAL A 14 -3.81 11.52 2.29
C VAL A 14 -2.38 11.89 2.64
N THR A 15 -2.09 13.17 2.79
CA THR A 15 -0.76 13.67 3.15
C THR A 15 -0.85 14.92 4.03
N GLY A 16 0.29 15.46 4.45
CA GLY A 16 0.35 16.59 5.37
C GLY A 16 -0.06 16.22 6.80
N LYS A 17 -0.25 17.24 7.65
CA LYS A 17 -0.65 17.03 9.05
C LYS A 17 -2.15 16.75 9.08
N SER A 18 -2.53 15.50 9.36
CA SER A 18 -3.92 15.03 9.24
C SER A 18 -4.31 14.13 10.40
N SER A 19 -5.60 14.05 10.73
CA SER A 19 -6.09 13.06 11.70
C SER A 19 -7.57 12.73 11.53
N HIS A 20 -8.01 11.59 12.07
CA HIS A 20 -9.42 11.18 12.10
C HIS A 20 -10.05 11.03 10.70
N ILE A 21 -9.28 10.50 9.75
CA ILE A 21 -9.74 10.30 8.38
C ILE A 21 -10.31 8.90 8.24
N ARG A 22 -11.51 8.83 7.66
CA ARG A 22 -12.18 7.58 7.33
C ARG A 22 -12.48 7.55 5.83
N ILE A 23 -11.96 6.53 5.15
CA ILE A 23 -12.28 6.22 3.76
C ILE A 23 -13.05 4.91 3.77
N GLU A 24 -14.31 4.96 3.35
CA GLU A 24 -15.18 3.79 3.41
C GLU A 24 -16.08 3.62 2.19
N LYS A 25 -16.38 2.35 1.87
CA LYS A 25 -17.36 1.97 0.84
C LYS A 25 -17.05 2.54 -0.55
N THR A 26 -15.77 2.79 -0.84
CA THR A 26 -15.33 3.24 -2.17
C THR A 26 -15.00 2.04 -3.04
N TYR A 27 -15.32 2.14 -4.35
CA TYR A 27 -14.82 1.21 -5.35
C TYR A 27 -13.85 1.95 -6.28
N ILE A 28 -12.57 1.55 -6.25
CA ILE A 28 -11.51 2.08 -7.12
C ILE A 28 -11.14 0.97 -8.09
N HIS A 29 -11.23 1.25 -9.38
CA HIS A 29 -10.94 0.25 -10.42
C HIS A 29 -10.42 0.87 -11.70
N ASP A 30 -9.73 0.04 -12.51
CA ASP A 30 -9.23 0.39 -13.84
C ASP A 30 -8.36 1.67 -13.86
N LEU A 31 -7.64 1.92 -12.77
CA LEU A 31 -6.68 3.01 -12.60
C LEU A 31 -5.26 2.45 -12.71
N GLY A 32 -4.36 3.24 -13.30
CA GLY A 32 -2.93 2.95 -13.17
C GLY A 32 -2.04 3.66 -14.16
N THR A 33 -0.76 3.32 -14.12
CA THR A 33 0.23 3.79 -15.08
C THR A 33 0.25 2.90 -16.34
N LYS A 34 0.68 3.48 -17.46
CA LYS A 34 1.01 2.75 -18.69
C LYS A 34 2.53 2.67 -18.92
N HIS A 35 3.31 3.35 -18.09
CA HIS A 35 4.76 3.40 -18.24
C HIS A 35 5.40 2.15 -17.64
N LYS A 36 6.39 1.59 -18.33
CA LYS A 36 7.07 0.35 -17.91
C LYS A 36 7.80 0.46 -16.57
N ASN A 37 8.19 1.68 -16.19
CA ASN A 37 8.83 2.00 -14.92
C ASN A 37 7.97 3.01 -14.14
N GLY A 38 6.65 2.89 -14.26
CA GLY A 38 5.71 3.81 -13.65
C GLY A 38 5.32 3.43 -12.23
N ASN A 39 4.49 4.28 -11.64
CA ASN A 39 3.89 4.06 -10.32
C ASN A 39 2.41 4.45 -10.36
N ALA A 40 1.59 3.78 -9.57
CA ALA A 40 0.23 4.21 -9.28
C ALA A 40 -0.25 3.64 -7.94
N HIS A 41 -1.21 4.30 -7.32
CA HIS A 41 -1.84 3.82 -6.09
C HIS A 41 -3.37 3.90 -6.16
N GLY A 42 -4.05 2.96 -5.52
CA GLY A 42 -5.47 3.11 -5.24
C GLY A 42 -5.71 4.10 -4.10
N ILE A 43 -5.26 3.72 -2.89
CA ILE A 43 -5.30 4.57 -1.69
C ILE A 43 -3.88 4.67 -1.13
N ALA A 44 -3.36 5.90 -1.04
CA ALA A 44 -2.06 6.18 -0.48
C ALA A 44 -2.17 7.13 0.71
N VAL A 45 -1.57 6.75 1.83
CA VAL A 45 -1.45 7.58 3.04
C VAL A 45 0.03 7.83 3.31
N TYR A 46 0.51 9.04 2.98
CA TYR A 46 1.91 9.43 3.08
C TYR A 46 2.11 10.48 4.17
N GLY A 47 2.61 10.03 5.32
CA GLY A 47 2.90 10.84 6.50
C GLY A 47 4.19 11.65 6.38
N ASN A 48 4.28 12.56 5.40
CA ASN A 48 5.37 13.54 5.32
C ASN A 48 5.35 14.57 6.46
N LYS A 49 4.19 14.68 7.11
CA LYS A 49 3.95 15.29 8.42
C LYS A 49 3.10 14.29 9.22
N PRO A 50 3.01 14.43 10.56
CA PRO A 50 2.29 13.46 11.38
C PRO A 50 0.84 13.26 10.95
N ILE A 51 0.48 12.00 10.69
CA ILE A 51 -0.87 11.51 10.44
C ILE A 51 -1.27 10.53 11.54
N LYS A 52 -2.50 10.65 12.04
CA LYS A 52 -3.02 9.66 12.98
C LYS A 52 -4.51 9.33 12.84
N ASP A 53 -4.92 8.20 13.37
CA ASP A 53 -6.33 7.79 13.44
C ASP A 53 -6.95 7.65 12.04
N ILE A 54 -6.34 6.79 11.22
CA ILE A 54 -6.80 6.46 9.86
C ILE A 54 -7.67 5.20 9.87
N THR A 55 -8.83 5.24 9.23
CA THR A 55 -9.67 4.06 9.01
C THR A 55 -9.95 3.85 7.53
N LEU A 56 -9.47 2.74 6.98
CA LEU A 56 -9.77 2.28 5.62
C LEU A 56 -10.67 1.04 5.73
N VAL A 57 -11.94 1.16 5.33
CA VAL A 57 -12.92 0.10 5.61
C VAL A 57 -13.95 -0.14 4.51
N LYS A 58 -14.21 -1.42 4.21
CA LYS A 58 -15.20 -1.81 3.19
C LYS A 58 -14.94 -1.19 1.82
N ASN A 59 -13.69 -0.85 1.51
CA ASN A 59 -13.30 -0.41 0.18
C ASN A 59 -13.02 -1.61 -0.72
N LYS A 60 -13.25 -1.44 -2.02
CA LYS A 60 -12.88 -2.39 -3.06
C LYS A 60 -11.86 -1.76 -3.99
N LEU A 61 -10.69 -2.37 -4.15
CA LEU A 61 -9.66 -1.96 -5.10
C LEU A 61 -9.43 -3.12 -6.08
N ALA A 62 -9.68 -2.91 -7.37
CA ALA A 62 -9.54 -3.98 -8.35
C ALA A 62 -9.03 -3.53 -9.71
N HIS A 63 -8.34 -4.42 -10.43
CA HIS A 63 -7.86 -4.14 -11.79
C HIS A 63 -6.91 -2.94 -11.87
N LEU A 64 -6.10 -2.72 -10.83
CA LEU A 64 -5.14 -1.62 -10.80
C LEU A 64 -3.84 -1.99 -11.51
N LYS A 65 -3.25 -1.00 -12.20
CA LYS A 65 -1.91 -1.07 -12.82
C LYS A 65 -0.92 -0.18 -12.08
N LEU A 66 -0.26 -0.76 -11.09
CA LEU A 66 0.45 -0.07 -10.01
C LEU A 66 1.92 0.19 -10.35
N GLY A 67 2.49 -0.50 -11.35
CA GLY A 67 3.92 -0.38 -11.64
C GLY A 67 4.74 -0.85 -10.44
N TYR A 68 5.67 -0.04 -9.92
CA TYR A 68 6.46 -0.39 -8.72
C TYR A 68 5.74 -0.10 -7.38
N SER A 69 4.49 0.33 -7.40
CA SER A 69 3.75 0.76 -6.21
C SER A 69 2.64 -0.22 -5.79
N GLU A 70 1.83 0.14 -4.79
CA GLU A 70 0.88 -0.74 -4.11
C GLU A 70 -0.56 -0.22 -4.19
N ALA A 71 -1.53 -1.15 -4.13
CA ALA A 71 -2.94 -0.80 -4.22
C ALA A 71 -3.39 0.05 -3.02
N MET A 72 -3.04 -0.36 -1.80
CA MET A 72 -3.36 0.34 -0.56
C MET A 72 -2.12 0.43 0.34
N VAL A 73 -1.60 1.64 0.52
CA VAL A 73 -0.33 1.87 1.22
C VAL A 73 -0.42 2.90 2.34
N LEU A 74 0.24 2.63 3.46
CA LEU A 74 0.55 3.58 4.52
C LEU A 74 2.06 3.68 4.68
N ASN A 75 2.64 4.88 4.50
CA ASN A 75 4.09 5.12 4.54
C ASN A 75 4.41 6.42 5.33
N GLY A 76 5.56 6.47 6.01
CA GLY A 76 6.05 7.63 6.76
C GLY A 76 5.43 7.79 8.15
N ASP A 77 5.26 9.03 8.63
CA ASP A 77 4.76 9.31 9.98
C ASP A 77 3.24 9.11 10.11
N VAL A 78 2.83 7.84 10.05
CA VAL A 78 1.45 7.41 10.23
C VAL A 78 1.35 6.58 11.51
N SER A 79 0.50 6.99 12.44
CA SER A 79 0.29 6.27 13.71
C SER A 79 -1.19 5.98 13.95
N THR A 80 -1.52 4.82 14.52
CA THR A 80 -2.91 4.43 14.79
C THR A 80 -3.74 4.34 13.52
N PHE A 81 -3.85 3.13 12.99
CA PHE A 81 -4.65 2.88 11.79
C PHE A 81 -5.45 1.59 11.86
N LYS A 82 -6.52 1.53 11.07
CA LYS A 82 -7.35 0.35 10.92
C LYS A 82 -7.69 0.13 9.45
N ILE A 83 -7.19 -0.97 8.89
CA ILE A 83 -7.51 -1.45 7.55
C ILE A 83 -8.41 -2.67 7.72
N THR A 84 -9.71 -2.53 7.52
CA THR A 84 -10.65 -3.61 7.87
C THR A 84 -11.75 -3.86 6.85
N ASP A 85 -12.10 -5.13 6.64
CA ASP A 85 -13.21 -5.54 5.78
C ASP A 85 -13.09 -5.03 4.32
N ASN A 86 -11.87 -4.73 3.83
CA ASN A 86 -11.63 -4.32 2.46
C ASN A 86 -11.47 -5.53 1.53
N THR A 87 -11.74 -5.34 0.24
CA THR A 87 -11.49 -6.31 -0.82
C THR A 87 -10.48 -5.75 -1.81
N LEU A 88 -9.34 -6.42 -1.97
CA LEU A 88 -8.32 -6.06 -2.94
C LEU A 88 -8.13 -7.25 -3.87
N THR A 89 -8.33 -7.05 -5.17
CA THR A 89 -8.31 -8.19 -6.11
C THR A 89 -7.85 -7.85 -7.51
N LYS A 90 -7.08 -8.75 -8.14
CA LYS A 90 -6.63 -8.62 -9.54
C LYS A 90 -5.87 -7.32 -9.79
N ASN A 91 -4.96 -6.96 -8.88
CA ASN A 91 -4.02 -5.86 -9.11
C ASN A 91 -2.68 -6.44 -9.53
N ASP A 92 -1.92 -5.68 -10.31
CA ASP A 92 -0.65 -6.14 -10.88
C ASP A 92 0.56 -5.93 -9.95
N ASN A 93 0.33 -5.59 -8.68
CA ASN A 93 1.35 -5.52 -7.66
C ASN A 93 0.74 -5.68 -6.25
N ILE A 94 1.49 -5.30 -5.21
CA ILE A 94 1.15 -5.48 -3.80
C ILE A 94 -0.25 -4.95 -3.46
N GLY A 95 -0.98 -5.73 -2.65
CA GLY A 95 -2.33 -5.39 -2.20
C GLY A 95 -2.33 -4.35 -1.08
N ILE A 96 -1.94 -4.76 0.12
CA ILE A 96 -1.85 -3.88 1.29
C ILE A 96 -0.38 -3.80 1.72
N ASP A 97 0.14 -2.60 1.89
CA ASP A 97 1.51 -2.39 2.37
C ASP A 97 1.60 -1.38 3.51
N ILE A 98 2.40 -1.71 4.52
CA ILE A 98 2.68 -0.90 5.70
C ILE A 98 4.18 -0.66 5.78
N ILE A 99 4.58 0.56 5.40
CA ILE A 99 5.96 0.88 5.08
C ILE A 99 6.63 1.72 6.19
N GLY A 100 7.93 1.47 6.41
CA GLY A 100 8.82 2.31 7.20
C GLY A 100 10.27 2.32 6.70
N GLY A 101 10.98 3.42 6.93
CA GLY A 101 12.40 3.58 6.58
C GLY A 101 12.68 4.19 5.20
N GLU A 102 11.65 4.62 4.47
CA GLU A 102 11.75 5.20 3.11
C GLU A 102 12.15 6.68 3.06
N GLY A 103 12.33 7.34 4.20
CA GLY A 103 12.64 8.76 4.29
C GLY A 103 11.46 9.68 3.95
N VAL A 104 10.22 9.19 4.08
CA VAL A 104 8.99 9.97 3.85
C VAL A 104 8.80 11.00 4.97
N SER A 105 9.05 10.61 6.23
CA SER A 105 9.01 11.51 7.37
C SER A 105 10.32 12.28 7.55
N ALA A 106 10.22 13.53 8.00
CA ALA A 106 11.40 14.33 8.38
C ALA A 106 12.19 13.72 9.56
N SER A 107 11.55 12.91 10.40
CA SER A 107 12.17 12.26 11.55
C SER A 107 12.30 10.77 11.32
N LYS A 108 13.54 10.26 11.29
CA LYS A 108 13.83 8.82 11.19
C LYS A 108 13.14 7.99 12.28
N LYS A 109 12.92 8.57 13.46
CA LYS A 109 12.24 7.88 14.58
C LYS A 109 10.78 7.58 14.25
N THR A 110 10.12 8.45 13.48
CA THR A 110 8.70 8.33 13.15
C THR A 110 8.46 8.00 11.69
N ASP A 111 9.50 7.72 10.92
CA ASP A 111 9.43 7.33 9.51
C ASP A 111 8.99 5.87 9.34
N LYS A 112 7.77 5.57 9.82
CA LYS A 112 7.16 4.25 9.79
C LYS A 112 5.68 4.32 10.15
N ALA A 113 4.88 3.62 9.36
CA ALA A 113 3.50 3.35 9.70
C ALA A 113 3.44 2.38 10.90
N ARG A 114 2.72 2.77 11.96
CA ARG A 114 2.78 2.05 13.24
C ARG A 114 1.48 2.02 14.05
N ASN A 115 1.42 1.10 15.00
CA ASN A 115 0.33 0.94 15.98
C ASN A 115 -1.04 0.71 15.30
N GLY A 116 -1.09 -0.21 14.34
CA GLY A 116 -2.26 -0.40 13.50
C GLY A 116 -2.83 -1.81 13.50
N SER A 117 -3.89 -2.00 12.73
CA SER A 117 -4.51 -3.32 12.56
C SER A 117 -5.00 -3.53 11.14
N ILE A 118 -4.76 -4.74 10.62
CA ILE A 118 -5.22 -5.24 9.32
C ILE A 118 -6.15 -6.41 9.61
N LEU A 119 -7.47 -6.18 9.50
CA LEU A 119 -8.49 -7.09 10.04
C LEU A 119 -9.55 -7.47 9.02
N ARG A 120 -9.77 -8.78 8.80
CA ARG A 120 -10.88 -9.29 7.97
C ARG A 120 -10.92 -8.76 6.52
N ASN A 121 -9.77 -8.41 5.97
CA ASN A 121 -9.66 -8.07 4.55
C ASN A 121 -9.63 -9.34 3.70
N ASN A 122 -10.12 -9.25 2.48
CA ASN A 122 -9.95 -10.27 1.45
C ASN A 122 -8.99 -9.72 0.39
N VAL A 123 -7.78 -10.28 0.34
CA VAL A 123 -6.74 -9.88 -0.61
C VAL A 123 -6.39 -11.06 -1.50
N SER A 124 -6.72 -10.96 -2.78
CA SER A 124 -6.64 -12.08 -3.70
C SER A 124 -6.08 -11.70 -5.06
N TYR A 125 -5.42 -12.63 -5.76
CA TYR A 125 -4.97 -12.39 -7.14
C TYR A 125 -4.11 -11.13 -7.31
N GLN A 126 -3.27 -10.81 -6.33
CA GLN A 126 -2.19 -9.83 -6.49
C GLN A 126 -1.03 -10.53 -7.22
N SER A 127 -0.69 -10.08 -8.42
CA SER A 127 0.38 -10.73 -9.19
C SER A 127 1.14 -9.77 -10.09
N SER A 128 2.46 -9.72 -9.93
CA SER A 128 3.37 -8.92 -10.77
C SER A 128 3.77 -9.63 -12.06
N LYS A 129 3.30 -10.86 -12.30
CA LYS A 129 3.62 -11.68 -13.49
C LYS A 129 3.45 -10.93 -14.82
N HIS A 130 2.41 -10.09 -14.91
CA HIS A 130 2.09 -9.33 -16.11
C HIS A 130 2.36 -7.82 -15.95
N ASN A 131 2.96 -7.42 -14.84
CA ASN A 131 3.39 -6.06 -14.60
C ASN A 131 4.71 -5.81 -15.35
N PRO A 132 4.75 -4.84 -16.28
CA PRO A 132 5.96 -4.53 -17.04
C PRO A 132 7.19 -4.19 -16.17
N ALA A 133 6.96 -3.67 -14.96
CA ALA A 133 7.99 -3.27 -14.02
C ALA A 133 8.83 -4.46 -13.49
N TYR A 134 8.22 -5.66 -13.45
CA TYR A 134 8.81 -6.88 -12.87
C TYR A 134 9.28 -7.90 -13.91
N LYS A 135 9.15 -7.61 -15.21
CA LYS A 135 9.69 -8.44 -16.31
C LYS A 135 9.33 -9.93 -16.22
N GLY A 136 8.14 -10.25 -15.71
CA GLY A 136 7.64 -11.62 -15.57
C GLY A 136 7.88 -12.25 -14.20
N GLU A 137 8.61 -11.58 -13.30
CA GLU A 137 8.77 -12.02 -11.92
C GLU A 137 7.46 -11.92 -11.14
N GLN A 138 7.27 -12.88 -10.24
CA GLN A 138 6.11 -13.00 -9.38
C GLN A 138 6.53 -12.64 -7.95
N ALA A 139 6.26 -11.41 -7.53
CA ALA A 139 6.73 -10.81 -6.29
C ALA A 139 5.62 -10.01 -5.56
N ALA A 140 4.39 -10.00 -6.08
CA ALA A 140 3.32 -9.22 -5.47
C ALA A 140 2.81 -9.85 -4.16
N GLY A 141 3.07 -9.18 -3.04
CA GLY A 141 2.51 -9.49 -1.73
C GLY A 141 1.02 -9.20 -1.63
N GLY A 142 0.25 -10.12 -1.04
CA GLY A 142 -1.13 -9.84 -0.65
C GLY A 142 -1.17 -8.80 0.47
N ILE A 143 -0.52 -9.11 1.60
CA ILE A 143 -0.31 -8.18 2.71
C ILE A 143 1.18 -8.15 2.98
N TYR A 144 1.79 -6.97 2.91
CA TYR A 144 3.19 -6.75 3.19
C TYR A 144 3.35 -5.79 4.38
N ILE A 145 4.22 -6.15 5.30
CA ILE A 145 4.74 -5.24 6.33
C ILE A 145 6.22 -5.02 6.01
N ASP A 146 6.53 -3.90 5.35
CA ASP A 146 7.88 -3.49 5.00
C ASP A 146 8.40 -2.45 6.01
N GLY A 147 9.01 -2.90 7.10
CA GLY A 147 9.52 -1.98 8.13
C GLY A 147 8.45 -1.27 8.98
N GLY A 148 7.17 -1.58 8.79
CA GLY A 148 6.08 -1.17 9.68
C GLY A 148 6.22 -1.73 11.11
N GLU A 149 5.63 -1.05 12.11
CA GLU A 149 5.83 -1.40 13.53
C GLU A 149 4.51 -1.62 14.28
N ASN A 150 4.45 -2.65 15.12
CA ASN A 150 3.30 -2.94 16.00
C ASN A 150 1.96 -3.00 15.23
N VAL A 151 1.85 -3.97 14.31
CA VAL A 151 0.68 -4.16 13.45
C VAL A 151 -0.01 -5.48 13.78
N LEU A 152 -1.27 -5.43 14.19
CA LEU A 152 -2.09 -6.62 14.40
C LEU A 152 -2.69 -7.10 13.06
N ILE A 153 -2.29 -8.29 12.60
CA ILE A 153 -2.88 -8.94 11.42
C ILE A 153 -3.79 -10.08 11.91
N LYS A 154 -5.10 -9.98 11.67
CA LYS A 154 -6.05 -10.99 12.17
C LYS A 154 -7.26 -11.19 11.27
N GLY A 155 -7.56 -12.46 10.97
CA GLY A 155 -8.78 -12.88 10.28
C GLY A 155 -8.86 -12.43 8.81
N ASN A 156 -7.74 -12.04 8.20
CA ASN A 156 -7.69 -11.75 6.76
C ASN A 156 -7.68 -13.05 5.96
N THR A 157 -8.23 -13.00 4.75
CA THR A 157 -8.04 -14.02 3.72
C THR A 157 -7.01 -13.48 2.72
N SER A 158 -5.88 -14.18 2.58
CA SER A 158 -4.89 -13.91 1.54
C SER A 158 -4.74 -15.17 0.69
N ASN A 159 -5.15 -15.13 -0.59
CA ASN A 159 -5.10 -16.30 -1.47
C ASN A 159 -4.73 -15.94 -2.91
N ASN A 160 -4.15 -16.88 -3.64
CA ASN A 160 -3.82 -16.72 -5.06
C ASN A 160 -2.99 -15.46 -5.38
N ASN A 161 -2.23 -14.95 -4.40
CA ASN A 161 -1.24 -13.90 -4.58
C ASN A 161 0.11 -14.55 -4.92
N ASP A 162 1.02 -13.81 -5.55
CA ASP A 162 2.38 -14.31 -5.77
C ASP A 162 3.04 -14.63 -4.41
N ILE A 163 2.89 -13.72 -3.45
CA ILE A 163 3.29 -13.90 -2.05
C ILE A 163 2.07 -13.67 -1.16
N GLY A 164 1.79 -14.58 -0.23
CA GLY A 164 0.60 -14.53 0.62
C GLY A 164 0.62 -13.37 1.62
N ILE A 165 1.41 -13.53 2.69
CA ILE A 165 1.68 -12.48 3.68
C ILE A 165 3.19 -12.43 3.83
N GLU A 166 3.76 -11.24 3.73
CA GLU A 166 5.18 -10.99 3.85
C GLU A 166 5.45 -10.04 5.02
N VAL A 167 6.51 -10.32 5.76
CA VAL A 167 7.00 -9.45 6.83
C VAL A 167 8.50 -9.36 6.68
N ALA A 168 8.97 -8.21 6.22
CA ALA A 168 10.38 -7.94 5.98
C ALA A 168 10.70 -6.47 6.27
N SER A 169 11.89 -6.06 5.85
CA SER A 169 12.32 -4.67 5.88
C SER A 169 13.33 -4.52 4.76
N GLU A 170 12.97 -3.83 3.68
CA GLU A 170 13.86 -3.57 2.56
C GLU A 170 15.04 -2.67 2.98
N HIS A 171 14.83 -1.91 4.06
CA HIS A 171 15.88 -1.10 4.69
C HIS A 171 16.39 -1.75 5.98
N LYS A 172 17.71 -1.67 6.20
CA LYS A 172 18.25 -1.95 7.54
C LYS A 172 17.71 -0.90 8.50
N ILE A 173 16.86 -1.32 9.44
CA ILE A 173 16.48 -0.50 10.60
C ILE A 173 17.79 -0.08 11.29
N LYS A 174 18.14 1.19 11.21
CA LYS A 174 19.30 1.79 11.89
C LYS A 174 18.88 2.39 13.23
#